data_AF-A0A2H5YDX3-F1
#
_entry.id   AF-A0A2H5YDX3-F1
#
_cell.length_a   1.000
_cell.length_b   1.000
_cell.length_c   1.000
_cell.angle_alpha   90.00
_cell.angle_beta   90.00
_cell.angle_gamma   90.00
#
_symmetry.space_group_name_H-M   'P 1'
#
loop_
_entity.id
_entity.type
_entity.pdbx_description
1 polymer ?
#
loop_
_entity_poly.entity_id
_entity_poly.type
_entity_poly.pdbx_seq_one_letter_code
_entity_poly.pdbx_strand_id
1 'polypeptide(L)'
;MAEHLATDQISIGDFVLTGGELPAMCIVDAVARLLPGVLHGPTSPAEESFAHGLLEYPHYTRPPNFRGWKVPEVLLSGNHQAIARWRREQALLRTLLRRPDLLARAPLTEQDRRFLEDARQRLGL
;
A
#
# COMPACT_ATOMS: atom_id res chain seq x y z
N MET A 1 18.28 12.86 -30.26
CA MET A 1 18.79 12.43 -28.92
C MET A 1 18.03 11.22 -28.40
N ALA A 2 16.70 11.24 -28.30
CA ALA A 2 15.94 10.08 -27.81
C ALA A 2 16.29 8.76 -28.51
N GLU A 3 16.40 8.75 -29.84
CA GLU A 3 16.68 7.54 -30.63
C GLU A 3 18.15 7.10 -30.63
N HIS A 4 19.07 7.93 -30.15
CA HIS A 4 20.51 7.68 -30.30
C HIS A 4 21.31 7.77 -28.99
N LEU A 5 20.74 8.34 -27.93
CA LEU A 5 21.43 8.60 -26.66
C LEU A 5 20.60 8.20 -25.43
N ALA A 6 19.28 8.05 -25.55
CA ALA A 6 18.46 7.57 -24.44
C ALA A 6 18.32 6.04 -24.52
N THR A 7 18.58 5.35 -23.40
CA THR A 7 18.39 3.89 -23.30
C THR A 7 16.93 3.53 -23.07
N ASP A 8 16.26 4.30 -22.20
CA ASP A 8 14.90 4.02 -21.73
C ASP A 8 14.06 5.29 -21.74
N GLN A 9 12.74 5.11 -21.87
CA GLN A 9 11.74 6.15 -21.71
C GLN A 9 10.78 5.71 -20.61
N ILE A 10 10.65 6.51 -19.56
CA ILE A 10 9.85 6.19 -18.39
C ILE A 10 8.78 7.25 -18.22
N SER A 11 7.52 6.80 -18.10
CA SER A 11 6.40 7.64 -17.65
C SER A 11 6.07 7.33 -16.20
N ILE A 12 5.71 8.35 -15.42
CA ILE A 12 5.21 8.20 -14.05
C ILE A 12 3.67 8.15 -13.98
N GLY A 13 2.98 8.27 -15.12
CA GLY A 13 1.53 8.12 -15.23
C GLY A 13 0.93 8.74 -16.50
N ASP A 14 -0.35 8.48 -16.74
CA ASP A 14 -1.06 8.90 -17.94
C ASP A 14 -1.55 10.36 -17.85
N PHE A 15 -0.60 11.30 -17.79
CA PHE A 15 -0.85 12.75 -17.77
C PHE A 15 0.34 13.52 -18.34
N VAL A 16 0.12 14.79 -18.70
CA VAL A 16 1.15 15.67 -19.30
C VAL A 16 1.61 16.71 -18.27
N LEU A 17 2.92 16.91 -18.18
CA LEU A 17 3.55 17.96 -17.37
C LEU A 17 4.30 18.96 -18.27
N THR A 18 4.63 20.12 -17.71
CA THR A 18 5.36 21.18 -18.43
C THR A 18 6.83 20.83 -18.69
N GLY A 19 7.39 19.86 -17.97
CA GLY A 19 8.80 19.48 -18.03
C GLY A 19 9.07 18.14 -17.34
N GLY A 20 10.30 17.64 -17.46
CA GLY A 20 10.75 16.34 -16.98
C GLY A 20 11.32 16.32 -15.56
N GLU A 21 11.42 17.49 -14.91
CA GLU A 21 12.05 17.66 -13.60
C GLU A 21 11.27 16.94 -12.48
N LEU A 22 9.95 17.08 -12.45
CA LEU A 22 9.10 16.40 -11.46
C LEU A 22 9.14 14.87 -11.64
N PRO A 23 8.97 14.28 -12.84
CA PRO A 23 9.17 12.86 -13.06
C PRO A 23 10.55 12.36 -12.62
N ALA A 24 11.61 13.10 -12.95
CA ALA A 24 12.96 12.74 -12.57
C ALA A 24 13.13 12.69 -11.03
N MET A 25 12.60 13.69 -10.31
CA MET A 25 12.64 13.71 -8.84
C MET A 25 11.81 12.58 -8.22
N CYS A 26 10.64 12.25 -8.79
CA CYS A 26 9.84 11.11 -8.33
C CYS A 26 10.60 9.78 -8.48
N ILE A 27 11.29 9.58 -9.60
CA ILE A 27 12.10 8.38 -9.84
C ILE A 27 13.27 8.33 -8.85
N VAL A 28 14.00 9.44 -8.68
CA VAL A 28 15.13 9.52 -7.74
C VAL A 28 14.67 9.21 -6.31
N ASP A 29 13.56 9.79 -5.84
CA ASP A 29 13.01 9.52 -4.51
C ASP A 29 12.65 8.03 -4.35
N ALA A 30 11.87 7.47 -5.29
CA ALA A 30 11.43 6.08 -5.23
C ALA A 30 12.61 5.09 -5.22
N VAL A 31 13.64 5.32 -6.05
CA VAL A 31 14.82 4.45 -6.14
C VAL A 31 15.75 4.65 -4.95
N ALA A 32 15.97 5.88 -4.48
CA ALA A 32 16.86 6.16 -3.36
C ALA A 32 16.37 5.47 -2.07
N ARG A 33 15.06 5.32 -1.88
CA ARG A 33 14.46 4.59 -0.76
C ARG A 33 14.85 3.11 -0.70
N LEU A 34 15.27 2.52 -1.83
CA LEU A 34 15.74 1.13 -1.90
C LEU A 34 17.21 0.98 -1.47
N LEU A 35 17.94 2.08 -1.31
CA LEU A 35 19.35 2.03 -0.91
C LEU A 35 19.49 1.69 0.59
N PRO A 36 20.45 0.82 0.96
CA PRO A 36 20.73 0.52 2.36
C PRO A 36 21.03 1.78 3.18
N GLY A 37 20.39 1.90 4.35
CA GLY A 37 20.62 3.00 5.28
C GLY A 37 19.77 4.26 5.03
N VAL A 38 18.99 4.32 3.95
CA VAL A 38 18.07 5.46 3.70
C VAL A 38 16.79 5.32 4.53
N LEU A 39 16.16 4.14 4.52
CA LEU A 39 15.01 3.85 5.36
C LEU A 39 15.46 3.24 6.70
N HIS A 40 14.90 3.75 7.80
CA HIS A 40 15.12 3.18 9.12
C HIS A 40 14.16 2.00 9.34
N GLY A 41 14.69 0.89 9.85
CA GLY A 41 13.93 -0.31 10.21
C GLY A 41 13.93 -1.41 9.13
N PRO A 42 14.16 -2.69 9.49
CA PRO A 42 14.32 -3.79 8.54
C PRO A 42 13.04 -4.16 7.78
N THR A 43 11.87 -3.71 8.22
CA THR A 43 10.56 -4.08 7.65
C THR A 43 9.85 -2.95 6.89
N SER A 44 10.35 -1.71 6.95
CA SER A 44 9.67 -0.54 6.38
C SER A 44 9.35 -0.69 4.88
N PRO A 45 10.26 -1.18 4.01
CA PRO A 45 9.93 -1.35 2.60
C PRO A 45 8.91 -2.47 2.33
N ALA A 46 8.80 -3.45 3.24
CA ALA A 46 7.94 -4.63 3.07
C ALA A 46 6.48 -4.35 3.48
N GLU A 47 6.25 -3.39 4.39
CA GLU A 47 4.89 -3.05 4.85
C GLU A 47 4.21 -1.95 4.02
N GLU A 48 4.91 -1.38 3.03
CA GLU A 48 4.38 -0.32 2.17
C GLU A 48 3.34 -0.80 1.15
N SER A 49 2.50 0.14 0.71
CA SER A 49 1.60 -0.09 -0.41
C SER A 49 2.39 -0.62 -1.63
N PHE A 50 1.81 -1.59 -2.33
CA PHE A 50 2.38 -2.26 -3.50
C PHE A 50 3.58 -3.20 -3.24
N ALA A 51 4.22 -3.17 -2.07
CA ALA A 51 5.32 -4.09 -1.73
C ALA A 51 4.91 -5.58 -1.84
N HIS A 52 3.63 -5.87 -1.57
CA HIS A 52 3.02 -7.19 -1.74
C HIS A 52 1.80 -7.16 -2.65
N GLY A 53 1.70 -6.19 -3.56
CA GLY A 53 0.55 -6.07 -4.45
C GLY A 53 -0.78 -5.73 -3.76
N LEU A 54 -0.75 -5.23 -2.53
CA LEU A 54 -1.93 -4.73 -1.80
C LEU A 54 -1.73 -3.26 -1.44
N LEU A 55 -2.83 -2.54 -1.24
CA LEU A 55 -2.82 -1.23 -0.58
C LEU A 55 -2.59 -1.41 0.93
N GLU A 56 -1.92 -0.45 1.54
CA GLU A 56 -1.62 -0.46 2.96
C GLU A 56 -2.88 -0.26 3.84
N TYR A 57 -2.85 -0.87 5.02
CA TYR A 57 -3.90 -0.76 6.03
C TYR A 57 -3.98 0.66 6.62
N PRO A 58 -5.11 1.05 7.25
CA PRO A 58 -5.24 2.36 7.88
C PRO A 58 -4.38 2.45 9.15
N HIS A 59 -3.68 3.57 9.28
CA HIS A 59 -2.83 3.89 10.44
C HIS A 59 -3.55 4.79 11.43
N TYR A 60 -3.27 4.56 12.70
CA TYR A 60 -3.82 5.31 13.82
C TYR A 60 -2.70 5.75 14.74
N THR A 61 -2.84 6.96 15.29
CA THR A 61 -1.90 7.51 16.27
C THR A 61 -2.69 8.19 17.39
N ARG A 62 -1.97 8.69 18.41
CA ARG A 62 -2.58 9.40 19.53
C ARG A 62 -3.31 10.66 19.05
N PRO A 63 -4.43 11.05 19.70
CA PRO A 63 -5.07 10.39 20.84
C PRO A 63 -6.00 9.21 20.44
N PRO A 64 -6.35 8.29 21.38
CA PRO A 64 -7.22 7.14 21.09
C PRO A 64 -8.66 7.48 20.64
N ASN A 65 -9.11 8.70 20.92
CA ASN A 65 -10.38 9.23 20.45
C ASN A 65 -10.13 10.66 19.96
N PHE A 66 -10.35 10.89 18.67
CA PHE A 66 -10.25 12.20 18.05
C PHE A 66 -11.60 12.59 17.48
N ARG A 67 -12.25 13.61 18.06
CA ARG A 67 -13.58 14.11 17.62
C ARG A 67 -14.68 13.04 17.58
N GLY A 68 -14.62 12.05 18.47
CA GLY A 68 -15.55 10.91 18.49
C GLY A 68 -15.11 9.73 17.63
N TRP A 69 -14.07 9.88 16.80
CA TRP A 69 -13.49 8.79 16.02
C TRP A 69 -12.53 8.00 16.89
N LYS A 70 -12.97 6.81 17.30
CA LYS A 70 -12.20 5.92 18.16
C LYS A 70 -11.23 5.07 17.33
N VAL A 71 -10.03 4.88 17.87
CA VAL A 71 -9.11 3.85 17.38
C VAL A 71 -9.76 2.48 17.58
N PRO A 72 -9.71 1.57 16.58
CA PRO A 72 -10.21 0.21 16.73
C PRO A 72 -9.63 -0.49 17.97
N GLU A 73 -10.50 -1.10 18.78
CA GLU A 73 -10.10 -1.72 20.07
C GLU A 73 -9.01 -2.78 19.90
N VAL A 74 -9.02 -3.51 18.78
CA VAL A 74 -7.98 -4.49 18.44
C VAL A 74 -6.57 -3.88 18.43
N LEU A 75 -6.44 -2.62 18.00
CA LEU A 75 -5.15 -1.90 17.97
C LEU A 75 -4.70 -1.45 19.37
N LEU A 76 -5.62 -1.41 20.33
CA LEU A 76 -5.35 -1.07 21.73
C LEU A 76 -5.14 -2.31 22.61
N SER A 77 -5.41 -3.51 22.07
CA SER A 77 -5.43 -4.76 22.82
C SER A 77 -4.05 -5.32 23.21
N GLY A 78 -2.97 -4.86 22.56
CA GLY A 78 -1.63 -5.45 22.69
C GLY A 78 -1.49 -6.86 22.09
N ASN A 79 -2.55 -7.44 21.52
CA ASN A 79 -2.49 -8.75 20.89
C ASN A 79 -1.90 -8.64 19.47
N HIS A 80 -0.59 -8.89 19.35
CA HIS A 80 0.14 -8.78 18.09
C HIS A 80 -0.45 -9.64 16.96
N GLN A 81 -0.93 -10.85 17.25
CA GLN A 81 -1.55 -11.72 16.23
C GLN A 81 -2.88 -11.16 15.74
N ALA A 82 -3.73 -10.68 16.66
CA ALA A 82 -5.00 -10.06 16.29
C ALA A 82 -4.80 -8.77 15.50
N ILE A 83 -3.80 -7.97 15.86
CA ILE A 83 -3.41 -6.75 15.15
C ILE A 83 -2.91 -7.08 13.74
N ALA A 84 -2.03 -8.06 13.58
CA ALA A 84 -1.52 -8.48 12.28
C ALA A 84 -2.65 -8.98 11.36
N ARG A 85 -3.56 -9.81 11.88
CA ARG A 85 -4.74 -10.27 11.15
C ARG A 85 -5.62 -9.09 10.72
N TRP A 86 -5.94 -8.19 11.65
CA TRP A 86 -6.74 -7.01 11.34
C TRP A 86 -6.10 -6.12 10.27
N ARG A 87 -4.78 -5.88 10.35
CA ARG A 87 -4.02 -5.13 9.33
C ARG A 87 -4.13 -5.78 7.97
N ARG A 88 -3.95 -7.10 7.87
CA ARG A 88 -4.10 -7.86 6.62
C ARG A 88 -5.52 -7.72 6.03
N GLU A 89 -6.54 -7.93 6.85
CA GLU A 89 -7.95 -7.81 6.45
C GLU A 89 -8.30 -6.40 5.95
N GLN A 90 -7.81 -5.35 6.62
CA GLN A 90 -8.03 -3.97 6.17
C GLN A 90 -7.29 -3.64 4.86
N ALA A 91 -6.08 -4.15 4.67
CA ALA A 91 -5.34 -4.02 3.42
C ALA A 91 -6.10 -4.67 2.26
N LEU A 92 -6.63 -5.89 2.46
CA LEU A 92 -7.46 -6.60 1.48
C LEU A 92 -8.74 -5.82 1.16
N LEU A 93 -9.48 -5.38 2.19
CA LEU A 93 -10.73 -4.65 2.03
C LEU A 93 -10.51 -3.33 1.28
N ARG A 94 -9.46 -2.57 1.63
CA ARG A 94 -9.13 -1.31 0.96
C ARG A 94 -8.72 -1.54 -0.49
N THR A 95 -7.98 -2.62 -0.76
CA THR A 95 -7.58 -3.01 -2.12
C THR A 95 -8.80 -3.39 -2.95
N LEU A 96 -9.69 -4.24 -2.41
CA LEU A 96 -10.95 -4.64 -3.06
C LEU A 96 -11.79 -3.41 -3.47
N LEU A 97 -11.92 -2.44 -2.56
CA LEU A 97 -12.78 -1.27 -2.77
C LEU A 97 -12.18 -0.22 -3.71
N ARG A 98 -10.86 -0.05 -3.74
CA ARG A 98 -10.20 1.08 -4.43
C ARG A 98 -9.39 0.69 -5.66
N ARG A 99 -8.79 -0.50 -5.63
CA ARG A 99 -7.86 -1.01 -6.65
C ARG A 99 -8.02 -2.53 -6.80
N PRO A 100 -9.22 -3.02 -7.16
CA PRO A 100 -9.49 -4.45 -7.27
C PRO A 100 -8.58 -5.15 -8.30
N ASP A 101 -8.06 -4.40 -9.27
CA ASP A 101 -7.07 -4.86 -10.25
C ASP A 101 -5.79 -5.41 -9.59
N LEU A 102 -5.41 -4.90 -8.41
CA LEU A 102 -4.22 -5.36 -7.70
C LEU A 102 -4.38 -6.76 -7.11
N LEU A 103 -5.62 -7.18 -6.80
CA LEU A 103 -5.89 -8.49 -6.20
C LEU A 103 -5.53 -9.65 -7.15
N ALA A 104 -5.55 -9.44 -8.46
CA ALA A 104 -5.20 -10.45 -9.45
C ALA A 104 -3.73 -10.90 -9.37
N ARG A 105 -2.85 -10.03 -8.87
CA ARG A 105 -1.39 -10.26 -8.77
C ARG A 105 -0.88 -10.35 -7.32
N ALA A 106 -1.76 -10.13 -6.34
CA ALA A 106 -1.39 -10.21 -4.94
C ALA A 106 -1.17 -11.67 -4.51
N PRO A 107 -0.16 -11.97 -3.67
CA PRO A 107 0.01 -13.29 -3.06
C PRO A 107 -1.06 -13.47 -1.98
N LEU A 108 -2.21 -14.01 -2.38
CA LEU A 108 -3.35 -14.29 -1.50
C LEU A 108 -3.29 -15.71 -0.94
N THR A 109 -3.36 -15.82 0.38
CA THR A 109 -3.56 -17.08 1.08
C THR A 109 -5.01 -17.55 0.96
N GLU A 110 -5.27 -18.80 1.33
CA GLU A 110 -6.63 -19.33 1.36
C GLU A 110 -7.53 -18.57 2.34
N GLN A 111 -6.98 -18.12 3.47
CA GLN A 111 -7.70 -17.27 4.42
C GLN A 111 -8.06 -15.91 3.82
N ASP A 112 -7.16 -15.30 3.05
CA ASP A 112 -7.42 -14.01 2.39
C ASP A 112 -8.54 -14.13 1.36
N ARG A 113 -8.57 -15.24 0.60
CA ARG A 113 -9.62 -15.49 -0.41
C ARG A 113 -11.00 -15.61 0.24
N ARG A 114 -11.12 -16.41 1.30
CA ARG A 114 -12.36 -16.55 2.07
C ARG A 114 -12.83 -15.21 2.62
N PHE A 115 -11.92 -14.44 3.21
CA PHE A 115 -12.25 -13.10 3.71
C PHE A 115 -12.74 -12.17 2.58
N LEU A 116 -12.12 -12.19 1.40
CA LEU A 116 -12.53 -11.38 0.26
C LEU A 116 -13.91 -11.79 -0.29
N GLU A 117 -14.21 -13.09 -0.33
CA GLU A 117 -15.51 -13.62 -0.72
C GLU A 117 -16.61 -13.15 0.24
N ASP A 118 -16.38 -13.31 1.54
CA ASP A 118 -17.29 -12.81 2.58
C ASP A 118 -17.48 -11.29 2.48
N ALA A 119 -16.40 -10.54 2.25
CA ALA A 119 -16.44 -9.10 2.10
C ALA A 119 -17.25 -8.66 0.87
N ARG A 120 -17.09 -9.35 -0.27
CA ARG A 120 -17.88 -9.11 -1.50
C ARG A 120 -19.37 -9.30 -1.25
N GLN A 121 -19.73 -10.43 -0.63
CA GLN A 121 -21.13 -10.72 -0.28
C GLN A 121 -21.71 -9.65 0.66
N ARG A 122 -20.96 -9.25 1.70
CA ARG A 122 -21.39 -8.23 2.66
C ARG A 122 -21.55 -6.84 2.05
N LEU A 123 -20.75 -6.51 1.04
CA LEU A 123 -20.74 -5.21 0.37
C LEU A 123 -21.64 -5.16 -0.87
N GLY A 124 -22.20 -6.30 -1.31
CA GLY A 124 -23.00 -6.39 -2.52
C GLY A 124 -22.19 -6.17 -3.80
N LEU A 125 -20.92 -6.55 -3.81
CA LEU A 125 -20.01 -6.54 -4.98
C LEU A 125 -19.91 -7.92 -5.60
#